data_AF-S8A061-F1
#
_entry.id   AF-S8A061-F1
#
_cell.length_a   1.000
_cell.length_b   1.000
_cell.length_c   1.000
_cell.angle_alpha   90.00
_cell.angle_beta   90.00
_cell.angle_gamma   90.00
#
_symmetry.space_group_name_H-M   'P 1'
#
loop_
_entity.id
_entity.type
_entity.pdbx_description
1 polymer ?
#
loop_
_entity_poly.entity_id
_entity_poly.type
_entity_poly.pdbx_seq_one_letter_code
_entity_poly.pdbx_strand_id
1 'polypeptide(L)'
;MIFDDGRTKLLGCGGVEVNACPCCEVEFMGAAGLQMHYVEEHAWLVCLDCTGKDQHHNGINGFKQHCQRLRSYRQHRIRCGECTAHLGRPPKPQEYGKFIEHLKTCQAILDGFCHDVFTSTELYYEHCNNDEVHILRRKKVQQEEYQERCRIREERKRAESFRKRQANIMAHNYYMACRIEEENKRKRIEQGLEKKTEEPEDYHSIEQAKLKADPNYNPWDDIPLHSKPVEQREPEQKKIVELAQTNNREILRKHYNIKPASEQTSAIKDQIPESMLSPWELAGKKRREAAEERAAAKREEEKKARVLKQAEEEKKKAEEEKIRLEKLKNETKQEKQEREAKEEEERKKLEERMAAFKAWVTQQREMREAKQREEHRVANSYAYINDEA
;
A
#
# COMPACT_ATOMS: atom_id res chain seq x y z
N MET A 1 44.65 -17.02 -12.26
CA MET A 1 43.73 -18.08 -12.73
C MET A 1 42.41 -17.80 -12.06
N ILE A 2 41.45 -17.29 -12.83
CA ILE A 2 40.11 -16.94 -12.34
C ILE A 2 39.26 -18.18 -12.58
N PHE A 3 38.72 -18.78 -11.52
CA PHE A 3 37.72 -19.85 -11.65
C PHE A 3 36.40 -19.18 -12.01
N ASP A 4 36.01 -19.38 -13.27
CA ASP A 4 34.73 -18.98 -13.81
C ASP A 4 33.73 -20.10 -13.46
N ASP A 5 33.11 -20.01 -12.28
CA ASP A 5 32.06 -20.95 -11.85
C ASP A 5 30.83 -20.71 -12.72
N GLY A 6 30.68 -21.52 -13.76
CA GLY A 6 29.68 -21.40 -14.83
C GLY A 6 28.21 -21.54 -14.41
N ARG A 7 27.70 -20.69 -13.52
CA ARG A 7 26.30 -20.67 -13.08
C ARG A 7 25.46 -19.47 -13.54
N THR A 8 25.96 -18.63 -14.43
CA THR A 8 25.12 -17.56 -15.01
C THR A 8 25.39 -17.38 -16.49
N LYS A 9 24.73 -18.21 -17.29
CA LYS A 9 24.46 -17.92 -18.70
C LYS A 9 22.96 -17.68 -18.87
N LEU A 10 22.58 -16.41 -19.00
CA LEU A 10 21.89 -15.84 -20.17
C LEU A 10 21.05 -14.62 -19.76
N LEU A 11 21.65 -13.45 -19.98
CA LEU A 11 20.90 -12.24 -20.28
C LEU A 11 20.31 -12.39 -21.69
N GLY A 12 18.98 -12.30 -21.80
CA GLY A 12 18.29 -12.10 -23.07
C GLY A 12 17.25 -13.17 -23.40
N CYS A 13 15.97 -12.75 -23.38
CA CYS A 13 14.79 -13.45 -23.89
C CYS A 13 14.29 -14.66 -23.07
N GLY A 14 13.45 -14.40 -22.04
CA GLY A 14 12.43 -15.36 -21.57
C GLY A 14 12.89 -16.78 -21.22
N GLY A 15 14.17 -16.98 -20.89
CA GLY A 15 14.70 -18.28 -20.49
C GLY A 15 14.06 -18.71 -19.18
N VAL A 16 13.42 -19.88 -19.18
CA VAL A 16 12.93 -20.50 -17.95
C VAL A 16 14.17 -20.81 -17.11
N GLU A 17 14.30 -20.16 -15.95
CA GLU A 17 15.38 -20.44 -15.00
C GLU A 17 15.21 -21.88 -14.49
N VAL A 18 16.14 -22.75 -14.88
CA VAL A 18 16.18 -24.14 -14.43
C VAL A 18 17.01 -24.20 -13.14
N ASN A 19 16.40 -24.72 -12.08
CA ASN A 19 17.01 -24.85 -10.76
C ASN A 19 17.31 -26.31 -10.48
N ALA A 20 18.58 -26.67 -10.27
CA ALA A 20 18.99 -28.04 -9.97
C ALA A 20 19.10 -28.28 -8.45
N CYS A 21 18.67 -29.44 -7.99
CA CYS A 21 18.81 -29.83 -6.58
C CYS A 21 20.29 -30.03 -6.21
N PRO A 22 20.80 -29.41 -5.14
CA PRO A 22 22.20 -29.58 -4.74
C PRO A 22 22.54 -30.98 -4.23
N CYS A 23 21.55 -31.80 -3.87
CA CYS A 23 21.76 -33.13 -3.31
C CYS A 23 21.67 -34.26 -4.35
N CYS A 24 20.90 -34.09 -5.43
CA CYS A 24 20.65 -35.15 -6.41
C CYS A 24 20.55 -34.66 -7.86
N GLU A 25 20.87 -33.39 -8.13
CA GLU A 25 20.97 -32.78 -9.46
C GLU A 25 19.69 -32.79 -10.30
N VAL A 26 18.54 -33.14 -9.71
CA VAL A 26 17.24 -33.08 -10.40
C VAL A 26 16.88 -31.63 -10.68
N GLU A 27 16.52 -31.36 -11.93
CA GLU A 27 16.20 -30.02 -12.43
C GLU A 27 14.71 -29.68 -12.29
N PHE A 28 14.43 -28.44 -11.93
CA PHE A 28 13.09 -27.91 -11.75
C PHE A 28 12.92 -26.59 -12.51
N MET A 29 11.77 -26.42 -13.16
CA MET A 29 11.41 -25.16 -13.85
C MET A 29 11.04 -24.02 -12.89
N GLY A 30 11.15 -24.22 -11.57
CA GLY A 30 10.82 -23.19 -10.59
C GLY A 30 11.27 -23.54 -9.19
N ALA A 31 11.67 -22.53 -8.44
CA ALA A 31 12.25 -22.68 -7.11
C ALA A 31 11.27 -23.26 -6.08
N ALA A 32 9.96 -23.04 -6.24
CA ALA A 32 8.94 -23.68 -5.39
C ALA A 32 8.91 -25.21 -5.56
N GLY A 33 9.14 -25.70 -6.78
CA GLY A 33 9.25 -27.13 -7.07
C GLY A 33 10.51 -27.73 -6.44
N LEU A 34 11.65 -27.05 -6.62
CA LEU A 34 12.91 -27.42 -5.97
C LEU A 34 12.79 -27.44 -4.44
N GLN A 35 12.15 -26.43 -3.83
CA GLN A 35 11.94 -26.35 -2.39
C GLN A 35 11.13 -27.55 -1.88
N MET A 36 10.03 -27.89 -2.56
CA MET A 36 9.22 -29.06 -2.22
C MET A 36 9.99 -30.36 -2.38
N HIS A 37 10.74 -30.51 -3.46
CA HIS A 37 11.57 -31.69 -3.68
C HIS A 37 12.60 -31.87 -2.56
N TYR A 38 13.25 -30.77 -2.13
CA TYR A 38 14.17 -30.83 -1.00
C TYR A 38 13.49 -31.32 0.28
N VAL A 39 12.31 -30.78 0.58
CA VAL A 39 11.52 -31.22 1.74
C VAL A 39 11.17 -32.70 1.65
N GLU A 40 10.75 -33.18 0.48
CA GLU A 40 10.27 -34.54 0.29
C GLU A 40 11.37 -35.61 0.28
N GLU A 41 12.55 -35.28 -0.26
CA GLU A 41 13.63 -36.25 -0.52
C GLU A 41 14.87 -36.06 0.36
N HIS A 42 15.16 -34.82 0.80
CA HIS A 42 16.47 -34.48 1.40
C HIS A 42 16.39 -33.90 2.81
N ALA A 43 15.22 -33.42 3.27
CA ALA A 43 15.06 -32.87 4.62
C ALA A 43 15.49 -33.87 5.71
N TRP A 44 16.33 -33.42 6.62
CA TRP A 44 16.87 -34.28 7.67
C TRP A 44 15.85 -34.45 8.81
N LEU A 45 15.33 -35.67 8.96
CA LEU A 45 14.31 -36.01 9.95
C LEU A 45 14.82 -37.07 10.93
N VAL A 46 14.40 -36.95 12.19
CA VAL A 46 14.76 -37.89 13.26
C VAL A 46 13.52 -38.58 13.82
N CYS A 47 13.50 -39.91 13.76
CA CYS A 47 12.49 -40.74 14.40
C CYS A 47 12.83 -40.92 15.90
N LEU A 48 11.95 -40.43 16.78
CA LEU A 48 12.18 -40.46 18.23
C LEU A 48 11.83 -41.79 18.90
N ASP A 49 11.11 -42.67 18.20
CA ASP A 49 10.70 -43.97 18.74
C ASP A 49 11.59 -45.12 18.27
N CYS A 50 12.55 -44.84 17.39
CA CYS A 50 13.58 -45.79 16.96
C CYS A 50 14.89 -45.54 17.71
N THR A 51 15.66 -46.59 17.95
CA THR A 51 16.96 -46.54 18.62
C THR A 51 18.08 -46.90 17.64
N GLY A 52 19.15 -46.11 17.59
CA GLY A 52 20.36 -46.43 16.82
C GLY A 52 20.37 -45.87 15.40
N LYS A 53 20.91 -46.64 14.43
CA LYS A 53 21.19 -46.17 13.06
C LYS A 53 19.95 -45.81 12.25
N ASP A 54 18.80 -46.40 12.57
CA ASP A 54 17.52 -46.16 11.89
C ASP A 54 16.79 -44.90 12.38
N GLN A 55 17.47 -44.03 13.14
CA GLN A 55 16.87 -42.79 13.64
C GLN A 55 16.81 -41.69 12.59
N HIS A 56 17.68 -41.71 11.58
CA HIS A 56 17.80 -40.63 10.61
C HIS A 56 17.16 -41.00 9.27
N HIS A 57 16.40 -40.06 8.71
CA HIS A 57 15.74 -40.23 7.43
C HIS A 57 15.96 -39.00 6.56
N ASN A 58 16.18 -39.24 5.27
CA ASN A 58 16.27 -38.21 4.25
C ASN A 58 14.89 -38.01 3.64
N GLY A 59 14.37 -36.81 3.83
CA GLY A 59 13.08 -36.39 3.32
C GLY A 59 11.89 -37.04 4.03
N ILE A 60 10.73 -36.45 3.75
CA ILE A 60 9.46 -37.02 4.20
C ILE A 60 9.23 -38.41 3.60
N ASN A 61 9.65 -38.64 2.35
CA ASN A 61 9.44 -39.91 1.68
C ASN A 61 10.28 -41.04 2.32
N GLY A 62 11.53 -40.76 2.70
CA GLY A 62 12.35 -41.70 3.48
C GLY A 62 11.71 -42.05 4.82
N PHE A 63 11.20 -41.04 5.55
CA PHE A 63 10.49 -41.27 6.81
C PHE A 63 9.20 -42.09 6.61
N LYS A 64 8.45 -41.84 5.54
CA LYS A 64 7.23 -42.60 5.22
C LYS A 64 7.53 -44.07 4.99
N GLN A 65 8.57 -44.38 4.22
CA GLN A 65 8.99 -45.75 3.94
C GLN A 65 9.42 -46.47 5.23
N HIS A 66 10.17 -45.78 6.09
CA HIS A 66 10.55 -46.30 7.41
C HIS A 66 9.31 -46.69 8.24
N CYS A 67 8.36 -45.78 8.36
CA CYS A 67 7.11 -46.00 9.08
C CYS A 67 6.23 -47.13 8.50
N GLN A 68 6.23 -47.31 7.17
CA GLN A 68 5.53 -48.41 6.52
C GLN A 68 6.14 -49.77 6.88
N ARG A 69 7.47 -49.88 6.93
CA ARG A 69 8.16 -51.12 7.33
C ARG A 69 7.80 -51.56 8.75
N LEU A 70 7.64 -50.61 9.67
CA LEU A 70 7.31 -50.88 11.08
C LEU A 70 5.82 -51.16 11.33
N ARG A 71 4.96 -51.11 10.29
CA ARG A 71 3.49 -51.30 10.37
C ARG A 71 2.78 -50.39 11.39
N SER A 72 3.41 -49.29 11.79
CA SER A 72 2.99 -48.41 12.90
C SER A 72 3.01 -46.93 12.50
N TYR A 73 2.81 -46.59 11.23
CA TYR A 73 3.00 -45.24 10.68
C TYR A 73 2.45 -44.11 11.56
N ARG A 74 1.26 -44.28 12.16
CA ARG A 74 0.60 -43.24 12.97
C ARG A 74 1.15 -43.05 14.39
N GLN A 75 2.13 -43.84 14.81
CA GLN A 75 2.60 -43.86 16.20
C GLN A 75 3.95 -43.19 16.40
N HIS A 76 4.77 -43.12 15.34
CA HIS A 76 6.13 -42.59 15.45
C HIS A 76 6.15 -41.07 15.57
N ARG A 77 6.95 -40.54 16.48
CA ARG A 77 7.19 -39.11 16.69
C ARG A 77 8.40 -38.68 15.89
N ILE A 78 8.27 -37.52 15.26
CA ILE A 78 9.26 -36.94 14.38
C ILE A 78 9.84 -35.71 15.06
N ARG A 79 11.14 -35.54 14.88
CA ARG A 79 11.88 -34.34 15.24
C ARG A 79 12.61 -33.81 14.01
N CYS A 80 12.64 -32.49 13.87
CA CYS A 80 13.52 -31.84 12.90
C CYS A 80 14.96 -32.19 13.21
N GLY A 81 15.74 -32.65 12.23
CA GLY A 81 17.17 -32.92 12.42
C GLY A 81 17.96 -31.64 12.71
N GLU A 82 17.56 -30.53 12.09
CA GLU A 82 18.30 -29.26 12.14
C GLU A 82 18.06 -28.52 13.46
N CYS A 83 16.83 -28.04 13.70
CA CYS A 83 16.52 -27.23 14.88
C CYS A 83 16.05 -28.06 16.08
N THR A 84 15.98 -29.39 15.96
CA THR A 84 15.48 -30.31 17.00
C THR A 84 14.02 -30.09 17.44
N ALA A 85 13.25 -29.26 16.72
CA ALA A 85 11.84 -29.03 17.01
C ALA A 85 11.02 -30.34 16.92
N HIS A 86 10.14 -30.56 17.89
CA HIS A 86 9.20 -31.68 17.86
C HIS A 86 8.11 -31.41 16.84
N LEU A 87 8.06 -32.23 15.79
CA LEU A 87 7.10 -32.10 14.69
C LEU A 87 5.86 -32.98 14.90
N GLY A 88 5.79 -33.65 16.05
CA GLY A 88 4.66 -34.49 16.46
C GLY A 88 4.68 -35.86 15.80
N ARG A 89 3.51 -36.51 15.76
CA ARG A 89 3.31 -37.76 14.99
C ARG A 89 3.02 -37.41 13.53
N PRO A 90 3.32 -38.28 12.55
CA PRO A 90 3.05 -37.97 11.16
C PRO A 90 1.58 -37.57 11.02
N PRO A 91 1.34 -36.38 10.50
CA PRO A 91 0.11 -35.67 10.78
C PRO A 91 -1.10 -36.32 10.11
N LYS A 92 -2.29 -36.09 10.67
CA LYS A 92 -3.54 -36.18 9.89
C LYS A 92 -3.37 -35.31 8.63
N PRO A 93 -4.02 -35.58 7.50
CA PRO A 93 -3.82 -34.82 6.26
C PRO A 93 -3.84 -33.28 6.42
N GLN A 94 -4.61 -32.76 7.38
CA GLN A 94 -4.71 -31.34 7.72
C GLN A 94 -3.49 -30.74 8.44
N GLU A 95 -2.73 -31.53 9.20
CA GLU A 95 -1.55 -31.09 9.96
C GLU A 95 -0.26 -31.24 9.13
N TYR A 96 -0.32 -31.92 7.97
CA TYR A 96 0.80 -32.11 7.04
C TYR A 96 1.31 -30.79 6.46
N GLY A 97 0.43 -29.80 6.33
CA GLY A 97 0.79 -28.43 5.93
C GLY A 97 1.78 -27.78 6.90
N LYS A 98 1.54 -27.85 8.21
CA LYS A 98 2.40 -27.21 9.23
C LYS A 98 3.79 -27.83 9.28
N PHE A 99 3.85 -29.15 9.10
CA PHE A 99 5.11 -29.89 9.05
C PHE A 99 5.95 -29.50 7.84
N ILE A 100 5.34 -29.45 6.65
CA ILE A 100 6.03 -28.98 5.43
C ILE A 100 6.47 -27.53 5.59
N GLU A 101 5.61 -26.66 6.12
CA GLU A 101 5.90 -25.25 6.32
C GLU A 101 7.10 -25.04 7.25
N HIS A 102 7.21 -25.84 8.31
CA HIS A 102 8.40 -25.85 9.15
C HIS A 102 9.66 -26.25 8.37
N LEU A 103 9.62 -27.34 7.60
CA LEU A 103 10.79 -27.79 6.84
C LEU A 103 11.20 -26.78 5.76
N LYS A 104 10.23 -26.13 5.11
CA LYS A 104 10.46 -25.02 4.17
C LYS A 104 11.13 -23.80 4.79
N THR A 105 10.97 -23.59 6.09
CA THR A 105 11.54 -22.42 6.78
C THR A 105 12.79 -22.77 7.59
N CYS A 106 13.05 -24.06 7.81
CA CYS A 106 14.18 -24.54 8.61
C CYS A 106 15.28 -25.21 7.78
N GLN A 107 14.92 -25.99 6.76
CA GLN A 107 15.85 -26.87 6.02
C GLN A 107 15.76 -26.74 4.49
N ALA A 108 14.76 -26.03 3.96
CA ALA A 108 14.62 -25.79 2.52
C ALA A 108 14.22 -24.33 2.30
N ILE A 109 15.05 -23.40 2.78
CA ILE A 109 14.73 -21.98 2.84
C ILE A 109 14.86 -21.39 1.45
N LEU A 110 13.74 -20.91 0.91
CA LEU A 110 13.70 -20.25 -0.39
C LEU A 110 13.97 -18.76 -0.23
N ASP A 111 14.99 -18.26 -0.91
CA ASP A 111 15.23 -16.83 -1.00
C ASP A 111 14.25 -16.18 -1.99
N GLY A 112 13.49 -15.19 -1.52
CA GLY A 112 12.50 -14.48 -2.34
C GLY A 112 13.09 -13.51 -3.36
N PHE A 113 14.40 -13.23 -3.32
CA PHE A 113 15.10 -12.31 -4.23
C PHE A 113 16.03 -13.04 -5.22
N CYS A 114 16.66 -14.12 -4.76
CA CYS A 114 17.60 -14.89 -5.57
C CYS A 114 17.01 -16.21 -6.10
N HIS A 115 15.87 -16.65 -5.55
CA HIS A 115 15.25 -17.95 -5.85
C HIS A 115 16.11 -19.17 -5.54
N ASP A 116 17.19 -18.99 -4.78
CA ASP A 116 18.03 -20.07 -4.28
C ASP A 116 17.38 -20.78 -3.08
N VAL A 117 17.65 -22.08 -2.94
CA VAL A 117 17.16 -22.91 -1.83
C VAL A 117 18.32 -23.30 -0.92
N PHE A 118 18.22 -22.94 0.34
CA PHE A 118 19.24 -23.17 1.37
C PHE A 118 18.85 -24.29 2.30
N THR A 119 19.84 -25.10 2.69
CA THR A 119 19.64 -26.31 3.49
C THR A 119 19.58 -26.06 4.99
N SER A 120 19.99 -24.87 5.44
CA SER A 120 19.95 -24.44 6.85
C SER A 120 19.72 -22.94 6.97
N THR A 121 19.24 -22.51 8.14
CA THR A 121 19.08 -21.09 8.47
C THR A 121 20.41 -20.35 8.49
N GLU A 122 21.49 -21.00 8.92
CA GLU A 122 22.82 -20.40 8.99
C GLU A 122 23.32 -20.01 7.60
N LEU A 123 23.26 -20.93 6.64
CA LEU A 123 23.67 -20.67 5.25
C LEU A 123 22.81 -19.60 4.59
N TYR A 124 21.50 -19.61 4.87
CA TYR A 124 20.60 -18.57 4.37
C TYR A 124 20.99 -17.18 4.90
N TYR A 125 21.24 -17.04 6.20
CA TYR A 125 21.64 -15.75 6.77
C TYR A 125 23.03 -15.31 6.32
N GLU A 126 23.96 -16.25 6.12
CA GLU A 126 25.27 -15.97 5.54
C GLU A 126 25.12 -15.39 4.13
N HIS A 127 24.30 -16.03 3.27
CA HIS A 127 23.96 -15.50 1.94
C HIS A 127 23.37 -14.09 2.04
N CYS A 128 22.36 -13.89 2.88
CA CYS A 128 21.71 -12.58 3.00
C CYS A 128 22.65 -11.45 3.46
N ASN A 129 23.71 -11.78 4.20
CA ASN A 129 24.63 -10.79 4.80
C ASN A 129 25.92 -10.60 3.99
N ASN A 130 26.37 -11.61 3.25
CA ASN A 130 27.68 -11.61 2.58
C ASN A 130 27.58 -11.59 1.05
N ASP A 131 26.47 -12.03 0.45
CA ASP A 131 26.30 -12.01 -1.00
C ASP A 131 25.97 -10.59 -1.47
N GLU A 132 26.96 -9.91 -2.06
CA GLU A 132 26.80 -8.55 -2.60
C GLU A 132 25.69 -8.45 -3.64
N VAL A 133 25.50 -9.49 -4.47
CA VAL A 133 24.47 -9.52 -5.50
C VAL A 133 23.09 -9.62 -4.86
N HIS A 134 22.92 -10.49 -3.86
CA HIS A 134 21.69 -10.58 -3.07
C HIS A 134 21.36 -9.21 -2.43
N ILE A 135 22.33 -8.60 -1.74
CA ILE A 135 22.14 -7.34 -1.03
C ILE A 135 21.71 -6.22 -2.00
N LEU A 136 22.34 -6.15 -3.18
CA LEU A 136 21.97 -5.17 -4.21
C LEU A 136 20.57 -5.42 -4.76
N ARG A 137 20.21 -6.67 -5.07
CA ARG A 137 18.86 -7.04 -5.54
C ARG A 137 17.80 -6.69 -4.50
N ARG A 138 18.03 -7.04 -3.24
CA ARG A 138 17.14 -6.74 -2.11
C ARG A 138 16.91 -5.23 -1.95
N LYS A 139 17.98 -4.41 -2.00
CA LYS A 139 17.88 -2.95 -1.93
C LYS A 139 17.06 -2.38 -3.10
N LYS A 140 17.27 -2.90 -4.32
CA LYS A 140 16.53 -2.46 -5.51
C LYS A 140 15.03 -2.75 -5.38
N VAL A 141 14.65 -3.98 -5.01
CA VAL A 141 13.23 -4.34 -4.81
C VAL A 141 12.60 -3.48 -3.72
N GLN A 142 13.29 -3.25 -2.60
CA GLN A 142 12.79 -2.37 -1.53
C GLN A 142 12.56 -0.94 -2.01
N GLN A 143 13.43 -0.43 -2.87
CA GLN A 143 13.29 0.90 -3.46
C GLN A 143 12.09 0.97 -4.42
N GLU A 144 11.92 -0.03 -5.28
CA GLU A 144 10.78 -0.15 -6.19
C GLU A 144 9.46 -0.23 -5.42
N GLU A 145 9.37 -1.07 -4.38
CA GLU A 145 8.20 -1.13 -3.51
C GLU A 145 7.90 0.20 -2.81
N TYR A 146 8.94 0.90 -2.36
CA TYR A 146 8.76 2.20 -1.71
C TYR A 146 8.22 3.24 -2.69
N GLN A 147 8.75 3.27 -3.92
CA GLN A 147 8.25 4.15 -4.98
C GLN A 147 6.81 3.82 -5.35
N GLU A 148 6.47 2.55 -5.48
CA GLU A 148 5.11 2.11 -5.76
C GLU A 148 4.14 2.49 -4.63
N ARG A 149 4.53 2.30 -3.36
CA ARG A 149 3.74 2.75 -2.21
C ARG A 149 3.52 4.27 -2.22
N CYS A 150 4.54 5.06 -2.60
CA CYS A 150 4.41 6.51 -2.75
C CYS A 150 3.44 6.86 -3.88
N ARG A 151 3.56 6.21 -5.04
CA ARG A 151 2.68 6.40 -6.19
C ARG A 151 1.22 6.10 -5.84
N ILE A 152 0.94 4.94 -5.25
CA ILE A 152 -0.41 4.55 -4.82
C ILE A 152 -0.98 5.57 -3.83
N ARG A 153 -0.16 6.10 -2.92
CA ARG A 153 -0.57 7.14 -1.96
C ARG A 153 -0.95 8.44 -2.67
N GLU A 154 -0.19 8.86 -3.67
CA GLU A 154 -0.52 10.04 -4.48
C GLU A 154 -1.79 9.84 -5.29
N GLU A 155 -1.95 8.69 -5.95
CA GLU A 155 -3.15 8.35 -6.70
C GLU A 155 -4.39 8.39 -5.81
N ARG A 156 -4.30 7.84 -4.59
CA ARG A 156 -5.38 7.94 -3.59
C ARG A 156 -5.70 9.38 -3.21
N LYS A 157 -4.68 10.22 -2.98
CA LYS A 157 -4.88 11.65 -2.67
C LYS A 157 -5.53 12.41 -3.83
N ARG A 158 -5.13 12.14 -5.07
CA ARG A 158 -5.74 12.72 -6.28
C ARG A 158 -7.20 12.27 -6.47
N ALA A 159 -7.48 10.99 -6.24
CA ALA A 159 -8.84 10.47 -6.30
C ALA A 159 -9.73 11.09 -5.20
N GLU A 160 -9.20 11.26 -3.99
CA GLU A 160 -9.93 11.90 -2.88
C GLU A 160 -10.19 13.38 -3.16
N SER A 161 -9.21 14.12 -3.67
CA SER A 161 -9.40 15.55 -4.01
C SER A 161 -10.41 15.72 -5.13
N PHE A 162 -10.39 14.84 -6.14
CA PHE A 162 -11.39 14.83 -7.21
C PHE A 162 -12.80 14.58 -6.66
N ARG A 163 -12.97 13.57 -5.79
CA ARG A 163 -14.26 13.28 -5.14
C ARG A 163 -14.76 14.44 -4.30
N LYS A 164 -13.88 15.10 -3.52
CA LYS A 164 -14.23 16.29 -2.73
C LYS A 164 -14.68 17.45 -3.63
N ARG A 165 -13.96 17.71 -4.72
CA ARG A 165 -14.36 18.75 -5.69
C ARG A 165 -15.72 18.44 -6.31
N GLN A 166 -15.97 17.19 -6.70
CA GLN A 166 -17.25 16.77 -7.26
C GLN A 166 -18.40 16.91 -6.25
N ALA A 167 -18.17 16.53 -4.99
CA ALA A 167 -19.13 16.72 -3.91
C ALA A 167 -19.45 18.21 -3.67
N ASN A 168 -18.43 19.07 -3.68
CA ASN A 168 -18.62 20.52 -3.54
C ASN A 168 -19.42 21.11 -4.71
N ILE A 169 -19.17 20.67 -5.94
CA ILE A 169 -19.94 21.10 -7.12
C ILE A 169 -21.41 20.69 -6.97
N MET A 170 -21.68 19.44 -6.57
CA MET A 170 -23.04 18.96 -6.35
C MET A 170 -23.75 19.73 -5.24
N ALA A 171 -23.07 19.99 -4.11
CA ALA A 171 -23.61 20.79 -3.02
C ALA A 171 -23.92 22.23 -3.45
N HIS A 172 -23.03 22.85 -4.23
CA HIS A 172 -23.25 24.19 -4.77
C HIS A 172 -24.45 24.25 -5.73
N ASN A 173 -24.54 23.29 -6.66
CA ASN A 173 -25.66 23.21 -7.60
C ASN A 173 -26.99 23.00 -6.88
N TYR A 174 -27.01 22.16 -5.85
CA TYR A 174 -28.18 21.96 -5.00
C TYR A 174 -28.60 23.26 -4.29
N TYR A 175 -27.64 23.97 -3.67
CA TYR A 175 -27.90 25.27 -3.04
C TYR A 175 -28.47 26.30 -4.02
N MET A 176 -27.92 26.38 -5.23
CA MET A 176 -28.42 27.27 -6.28
C MET A 176 -29.85 26.92 -6.70
N ALA A 177 -30.17 25.62 -6.82
CA ALA A 177 -31.52 25.17 -7.13
C ALA A 177 -32.53 25.56 -6.03
N CYS A 178 -32.19 25.36 -4.76
CA CYS A 178 -33.02 25.78 -3.63
C CYS A 178 -33.26 27.30 -3.62
N ARG A 179 -32.20 28.10 -3.86
CA ARG A 179 -32.31 29.55 -3.92
C ARG A 179 -33.24 30.04 -5.04
N ILE A 180 -33.14 29.44 -6.23
CA ILE A 180 -34.05 29.74 -7.35
C ILE A 180 -35.49 29.38 -7.00
N GLU A 181 -35.72 28.24 -6.33
CA GLU A 181 -37.06 27.83 -5.89
C GLU A 181 -37.66 28.80 -4.87
N GLU A 182 -36.87 29.29 -3.91
CA GLU A 182 -37.28 30.31 -2.96
C GLU A 182 -37.63 31.63 -3.64
N GLU A 183 -36.81 32.08 -4.60
CA GLU A 183 -37.07 33.29 -5.37
C GLU A 183 -38.36 33.16 -6.21
N ASN A 184 -38.58 32.01 -6.82
CA ASN A 184 -39.82 31.70 -7.54
C ASN A 184 -41.04 31.62 -6.61
N LYS A 185 -40.87 31.14 -5.37
CA LYS A 185 -41.93 31.19 -4.35
C LYS A 185 -42.25 32.64 -3.97
N ARG A 186 -41.24 33.48 -3.74
CA ARG A 186 -41.42 34.92 -3.46
C ARG A 186 -42.16 35.63 -4.59
N LYS A 187 -41.74 35.44 -5.85
CA LYS A 187 -42.41 36.02 -7.03
C LYS A 187 -43.86 35.58 -7.16
N ARG A 188 -44.17 34.30 -6.86
CA ARG A 188 -45.56 33.81 -6.84
C ARG A 188 -46.41 34.47 -5.74
N ILE A 189 -45.82 34.72 -4.57
CA ILE A 189 -46.50 35.42 -3.49
C ILE A 189 -46.73 36.89 -3.86
N GLU A 190 -45.73 37.58 -4.42
CA GLU A 190 -45.85 38.96 -4.91
C GLU A 190 -46.93 39.09 -5.99
N GLN A 191 -46.91 38.23 -7.02
CA GLN A 191 -47.95 38.21 -8.06
C GLN A 191 -49.35 37.83 -7.53
N GLY A 192 -49.42 36.97 -6.51
CA GLY A 192 -50.67 36.64 -5.84
C GLY A 192 -51.23 37.78 -4.98
N LEU A 193 -50.35 38.63 -4.45
CA LEU A 193 -50.73 39.85 -3.73
C LEU A 193 -51.17 40.95 -4.70
N GLU A 194 -50.46 41.13 -5.82
CA GLU A 194 -50.85 42.09 -6.88
C GLU A 194 -52.22 41.76 -7.47
N LYS A 195 -52.51 40.47 -7.75
CA LYS A 195 -53.85 40.06 -8.21
C LYS A 195 -54.96 40.28 -7.19
N LYS A 196 -54.67 40.15 -5.89
CA LYS A 196 -55.63 40.44 -4.81
C LYS A 196 -55.91 41.93 -4.64
N THR A 197 -55.02 42.81 -5.10
CA THR A 197 -55.25 44.26 -5.13
C THR A 197 -56.01 44.75 -6.37
N GLU A 198 -56.15 43.91 -7.41
CA GLU A 198 -56.85 44.28 -8.66
C GLU A 198 -58.27 43.73 -8.79
N GLU A 199 -58.66 42.70 -8.02
CA GLU A 199 -60.04 42.18 -8.01
C GLU A 199 -60.89 42.84 -6.91
N PRO A 200 -62.02 43.52 -7.23
CA PRO A 200 -62.93 44.01 -6.21
C PRO A 200 -63.57 42.84 -5.45
N GLU A 201 -63.70 42.97 -4.13
CA GLU A 201 -64.13 41.94 -3.15
C GLU A 201 -65.53 41.30 -3.39
N ASP A 202 -66.24 41.67 -4.45
CA ASP A 202 -67.62 41.25 -4.73
C ASP A 202 -67.77 40.15 -5.79
N TYR A 203 -66.68 39.60 -6.37
CA TYR A 203 -66.85 38.58 -7.41
C TYR A 203 -67.30 37.22 -6.87
N HIS A 204 -66.84 36.83 -5.67
CA HIS A 204 -67.10 35.51 -5.09
C HIS A 204 -68.53 35.38 -4.52
N SER A 205 -69.12 36.48 -4.06
CA SER A 205 -70.50 36.56 -3.56
C SER A 205 -71.52 36.49 -4.71
N ILE A 206 -71.20 37.03 -5.88
CA ILE A 206 -72.08 37.03 -7.07
C ILE A 206 -72.14 35.64 -7.73
N GLU A 207 -71.03 34.91 -7.80
CA GLU A 207 -71.01 33.55 -8.39
C GLU A 207 -71.70 32.50 -7.50
N GLN A 208 -71.52 32.56 -6.18
CA GLN A 208 -72.19 31.64 -5.26
C GLN A 208 -73.70 31.89 -5.16
N ALA A 209 -74.16 33.13 -5.33
CA ALA A 209 -75.59 33.45 -5.37
C ALA A 209 -76.26 32.94 -6.66
N LYS A 210 -75.55 32.96 -7.81
CA LYS A 210 -76.06 32.44 -9.08
C LYS A 210 -76.13 30.91 -9.12
N LEU A 211 -75.13 30.20 -8.56
CA LEU A 211 -75.11 28.74 -8.52
C LEU A 211 -76.18 28.13 -7.59
N LYS A 212 -76.53 28.81 -6.49
CA LYS A 212 -77.58 28.35 -5.56
C LYS A 212 -79.01 28.70 -6.00
N ALA A 213 -79.16 29.56 -7.01
CA ALA A 213 -80.44 29.92 -7.60
C ALA A 213 -80.83 29.03 -8.79
N ASP A 214 -79.91 28.17 -9.27
CA ASP A 214 -80.19 27.22 -10.34
C ASP A 214 -81.00 26.03 -9.79
N PRO A 215 -82.25 25.79 -10.27
CA PRO A 215 -83.10 24.71 -9.76
C PRO A 215 -82.54 23.29 -10.02
N ASN A 216 -81.46 23.15 -10.79
CA ASN A 216 -80.78 21.87 -11.04
C ASN A 216 -79.53 21.65 -10.17
N TYR A 217 -79.23 22.51 -9.19
CA TYR A 217 -78.07 22.32 -8.32
C TYR A 217 -78.23 21.08 -7.42
N ASN A 218 -77.36 20.09 -7.59
CA ASN A 218 -77.37 18.84 -6.83
C ASN A 218 -76.17 18.80 -5.85
N PRO A 219 -76.38 18.85 -4.52
CA PRO A 219 -75.31 18.98 -3.52
C PRO A 219 -74.34 17.78 -3.40
N TRP A 220 -74.53 16.73 -4.21
CA TRP A 220 -73.76 15.48 -4.16
C TRP A 220 -72.49 15.52 -5.03
N ASP A 221 -72.33 16.53 -5.88
CA ASP A 221 -71.13 16.70 -6.73
C ASP A 221 -69.89 17.16 -5.94
N ASP A 222 -70.05 17.58 -4.68
CA ASP A 222 -68.95 17.99 -3.79
C ASP A 222 -68.30 16.82 -3.01
N ILE A 223 -68.67 15.57 -3.30
CA ILE A 223 -68.11 14.38 -2.63
C ILE A 223 -66.91 13.85 -3.44
N PRO A 224 -65.67 13.86 -2.90
CA PRO A 224 -64.51 13.34 -3.61
C PRO A 224 -64.61 11.82 -3.79
N LEU A 225 -64.89 11.35 -5.01
CA LEU A 225 -64.89 9.93 -5.35
C LEU A 225 -63.45 9.36 -5.33
N HIS A 226 -63.34 8.18 -4.74
CA HIS A 226 -62.12 7.48 -4.34
C HIS A 226 -61.00 7.33 -5.40
N SER A 227 -59.78 7.31 -4.85
CA SER A 227 -58.49 6.93 -5.44
C SER A 227 -58.53 5.67 -6.31
N LYS A 228 -57.95 5.77 -7.51
CA LYS A 228 -57.72 4.66 -8.45
C LYS A 228 -56.81 3.55 -7.87
N PRO A 229 -56.95 2.28 -8.27
CA PRO A 229 -56.08 1.20 -7.84
C PRO A 229 -54.71 1.28 -8.52
N VAL A 230 -53.64 1.03 -7.76
CA VAL A 230 -52.26 0.98 -8.24
C VAL A 230 -51.98 -0.40 -8.87
N GLU A 231 -51.47 -0.38 -10.11
CA GLU A 231 -51.03 -1.55 -10.87
C GLU A 231 -49.94 -2.36 -10.13
N GLN A 232 -50.12 -3.67 -10.08
CA GLN A 232 -49.12 -4.63 -9.62
C GLN A 232 -47.98 -4.74 -10.64
N ARG A 233 -46.76 -4.36 -10.26
CA ARG A 233 -45.53 -4.64 -11.02
C ARG A 233 -44.82 -5.89 -10.50
N GLU A 234 -44.19 -6.58 -11.45
CA GLU A 234 -43.53 -7.89 -11.40
C GLU A 234 -42.39 -8.05 -10.37
N PRO A 235 -41.97 -9.31 -10.07
CA PRO A 235 -41.15 -9.66 -8.90
C PRO A 235 -39.68 -9.22 -8.93
N GLU A 236 -39.11 -8.85 -10.07
CA GLU A 236 -37.66 -8.60 -10.19
C GLU A 236 -37.20 -7.25 -9.63
N GLN A 237 -38.10 -6.27 -9.49
CA GLN A 237 -37.78 -4.99 -8.84
C GLN A 237 -37.71 -5.08 -7.31
N LYS A 238 -38.32 -6.10 -6.68
CA LYS A 238 -38.31 -6.24 -5.21
C LYS A 238 -36.92 -6.54 -4.65
N LYS A 239 -36.08 -7.31 -5.36
CA LYS A 239 -34.72 -7.63 -4.89
C LYS A 239 -33.76 -6.44 -4.95
N ILE A 240 -33.91 -5.55 -5.94
CA ILE A 240 -33.07 -4.33 -6.04
C ILE A 240 -33.53 -3.29 -5.00
N VAL A 241 -34.83 -3.21 -4.72
CA VAL A 241 -35.37 -2.33 -3.67
C VAL A 241 -35.05 -2.84 -2.27
N GLU A 242 -35.06 -4.15 -2.00
CA GLU A 242 -34.65 -4.71 -0.70
C GLU A 242 -33.16 -4.48 -0.40
N LEU A 243 -32.27 -4.64 -1.39
CA LEU A 243 -30.83 -4.35 -1.20
C LEU A 243 -30.53 -2.84 -1.05
N ALA A 244 -31.28 -1.98 -1.74
CA ALA A 244 -31.17 -0.54 -1.58
C ALA A 244 -31.75 -0.07 -0.23
N GLN A 245 -32.80 -0.72 0.27
CA GLN A 245 -33.41 -0.41 1.56
C GLN A 245 -32.55 -0.86 2.73
N THR A 246 -31.87 -2.00 2.67
CA THR A 246 -30.98 -2.44 3.77
C THR A 246 -29.77 -1.53 3.94
N ASN A 247 -29.11 -1.14 2.84
CA ASN A 247 -28.01 -0.17 2.87
C ASN A 247 -28.47 1.24 3.32
N ASN A 248 -29.61 1.72 2.83
CA ASN A 248 -30.15 3.00 3.31
C ASN A 248 -30.59 2.95 4.78
N ARG A 249 -31.11 1.82 5.28
CA ARG A 249 -31.50 1.70 6.68
C ARG A 249 -30.30 1.73 7.62
N GLU A 250 -29.17 1.18 7.22
CA GLU A 250 -27.91 1.28 7.97
C GLU A 250 -27.31 2.69 7.94
N ILE A 251 -27.36 3.37 6.78
CA ILE A 251 -26.92 4.76 6.63
C ILE A 251 -27.83 5.70 7.44
N LEU A 252 -29.15 5.52 7.37
CA LEU A 252 -30.12 6.27 8.17
C LEU A 252 -29.96 5.99 9.67
N ARG A 253 -29.68 4.75 10.10
CA ARG A 253 -29.37 4.43 11.50
C ARG A 253 -28.15 5.19 12.00
N LYS A 254 -27.09 5.29 11.19
CA LYS A 254 -25.88 6.06 11.52
C LYS A 254 -26.15 7.57 11.51
N HIS A 255 -26.95 8.08 10.59
CA HIS A 255 -27.28 9.51 10.49
C HIS A 255 -28.24 9.99 11.57
N TYR A 256 -29.20 9.17 11.99
CA TYR A 256 -30.24 9.51 12.97
C TYR A 256 -30.01 8.89 14.37
N ASN A 257 -28.84 8.28 14.63
CA ASN A 257 -28.51 7.63 15.91
C ASN A 257 -29.57 6.63 16.42
N ILE A 258 -30.25 5.93 15.51
CA ILE A 258 -31.31 4.97 15.87
C ILE A 258 -30.65 3.66 16.32
N LYS A 259 -30.59 3.47 17.65
CA LYS A 259 -30.01 2.28 18.30
C LYS A 259 -30.81 1.00 17.97
N PRO A 260 -30.15 -0.17 17.89
CA PRO A 260 -30.82 -1.45 17.63
C PRO A 260 -31.85 -1.78 18.73
N ALA A 261 -32.92 -2.51 18.37
CA ALA A 261 -34.01 -2.84 19.30
C ALA A 261 -33.53 -3.57 20.58
N SER A 262 -32.41 -4.30 20.51
CA SER A 262 -31.74 -4.92 21.66
C SER A 262 -31.19 -3.92 22.68
N GLU A 263 -30.78 -2.73 22.24
CA GLU A 263 -30.36 -1.61 23.10
C GLU A 263 -31.54 -0.76 23.60
N GLN A 264 -32.70 -0.82 22.92
CA GLN A 264 -33.93 -0.16 23.40
C GLN A 264 -34.53 -0.88 24.61
N THR A 265 -34.47 -2.22 24.65
CA THR A 265 -34.98 -3.00 25.80
C THR A 265 -34.16 -2.82 27.08
N SER A 266 -32.87 -2.47 26.98
CA SER A 266 -32.06 -2.11 28.16
C SER A 266 -32.33 -0.68 28.62
N ALA A 267 -32.43 0.27 27.70
CA ALA A 267 -32.73 1.67 28.02
C ALA A 267 -34.09 1.86 28.71
N ILE A 268 -35.10 1.04 28.36
CA ILE A 268 -36.42 1.07 29.01
C ILE A 268 -36.35 0.53 30.45
N LYS A 269 -35.50 -0.47 30.73
CA LYS A 269 -35.34 -1.03 32.09
C LYS A 269 -34.56 -0.12 33.03
N ASP A 270 -33.65 0.71 32.51
CA ASP A 270 -32.88 1.64 33.33
C ASP A 270 -33.66 2.90 33.72
N GLN A 271 -34.78 3.18 33.04
CA GLN A 271 -35.73 4.28 33.34
C GLN A 271 -36.83 3.90 34.35
N ILE A 272 -36.90 2.63 34.78
CA ILE A 272 -37.84 2.20 35.83
C ILE A 272 -37.34 2.74 37.18
N PRO A 273 -38.17 3.46 37.97
CA PRO A 273 -37.79 3.93 39.30
C PRO A 273 -37.31 2.78 40.18
N GLU A 274 -36.24 2.99 40.93
CA GLU A 274 -35.65 1.96 41.80
C GLU A 274 -36.65 1.35 42.79
N SER A 275 -37.66 2.13 43.18
CA SER A 275 -38.76 1.71 44.06
C SER A 275 -39.69 0.65 43.46
N MET A 276 -39.62 0.41 42.15
CA MET A 276 -40.43 -0.59 41.44
C MET A 276 -39.62 -1.80 40.95
N LEU A 277 -38.33 -1.84 41.26
CA LEU A 277 -37.43 -2.93 40.89
C LEU A 277 -37.35 -3.97 42.03
N SER A 278 -37.37 -5.25 41.66
CA SER A 278 -37.09 -6.32 42.62
C SER A 278 -35.66 -6.19 43.18
N PRO A 279 -35.39 -6.62 44.43
CA PRO A 279 -34.04 -6.59 45.02
C PRO A 279 -32.95 -7.22 44.14
N TRP A 280 -33.31 -8.26 43.36
CA TRP A 280 -32.41 -8.91 42.40
C TRP A 280 -32.13 -8.07 41.15
N GLU A 281 -33.11 -7.30 40.68
CA GLU A 281 -32.98 -6.41 39.53
C GLU A 281 -32.19 -5.16 39.89
N LEU A 282 -32.37 -4.64 41.11
CA LEU A 282 -31.58 -3.54 41.66
C LEU A 282 -30.10 -3.93 41.82
N ALA A 283 -29.83 -5.13 42.33
CA ALA A 283 -28.48 -5.68 42.41
C ALA A 283 -27.85 -5.89 41.02
N GLY A 284 -28.66 -6.32 40.03
CA GLY A 284 -28.25 -6.41 38.63
C GLY A 284 -27.92 -5.04 38.01
N LYS A 285 -28.74 -4.02 38.26
CA LYS A 285 -28.54 -2.64 37.79
C LYS A 285 -27.24 -2.05 38.36
N LYS A 286 -27.02 -2.14 39.67
CA LYS A 286 -25.78 -1.67 40.32
C LYS A 286 -24.51 -2.36 39.80
N ARG A 287 -24.59 -3.66 39.48
CA ARG A 287 -23.46 -4.39 38.86
C ARG A 287 -23.17 -3.91 37.44
N ARG A 288 -24.19 -3.56 36.66
CA ARG A 288 -24.03 -3.00 35.31
C ARG A 288 -23.44 -1.60 35.35
N GLU A 289 -23.97 -0.73 36.20
CA GLU A 289 -23.44 0.64 36.40
C GLU A 289 -21.97 0.60 36.83
N ALA A 290 -21.61 -0.26 37.79
CA ALA A 290 -20.21 -0.42 38.21
C ALA A 290 -19.31 -1.01 37.11
N ALA A 291 -19.85 -1.85 36.22
CA ALA A 291 -19.10 -2.38 35.08
C ALA A 291 -18.90 -1.32 33.98
N GLU A 292 -19.91 -0.49 33.73
CA GLU A 292 -19.84 0.62 32.78
C GLU A 292 -18.90 1.72 33.26
N GLU A 293 -18.91 2.05 34.55
CA GLU A 293 -17.99 3.01 35.15
C GLU A 293 -16.53 2.54 35.03
N ARG A 294 -16.25 1.26 35.30
CA ARG A 294 -14.92 0.66 35.09
C ARG A 294 -14.51 0.63 33.62
N ALA A 295 -15.45 0.38 32.70
CA ALA A 295 -15.17 0.39 31.26
C ALA A 295 -14.91 1.82 30.76
N ALA A 296 -15.62 2.83 31.28
CA ALA A 296 -15.40 4.23 30.98
C ALA A 296 -14.02 4.71 31.48
N ALA A 297 -13.64 4.35 32.71
CA ALA A 297 -12.34 4.68 33.27
C ALA A 297 -11.18 4.09 32.43
N LYS A 298 -11.27 2.81 32.03
CA LYS A 298 -10.28 2.19 31.13
C LYS A 298 -10.17 2.89 29.78
N ARG A 299 -11.30 3.30 29.19
CA ARG A 299 -11.30 4.04 27.91
C ARG A 299 -10.65 5.41 28.04
N GLU A 300 -10.78 6.08 29.17
CA GLU A 300 -10.13 7.37 29.41
C GLU A 300 -8.61 7.19 29.60
N GLU A 301 -8.19 6.16 30.32
CA GLU A 301 -6.78 5.81 30.52
C GLU A 301 -6.09 5.41 29.20
N GLU A 302 -6.74 4.59 28.38
CA GLU A 302 -6.27 4.23 27.04
C GLU A 302 -6.15 5.45 26.11
N LYS A 303 -7.09 6.41 26.20
CA LYS A 303 -6.99 7.67 25.44
C LYS A 303 -5.77 8.49 25.88
N LYS A 304 -5.53 8.63 27.19
CA LYS A 304 -4.35 9.33 27.72
C LYS A 304 -3.05 8.66 27.28
N ALA A 305 -2.98 7.33 27.37
CA ALA A 305 -1.81 6.56 26.93
C ALA A 305 -1.57 6.70 25.41
N ARG A 306 -2.63 6.72 24.59
CA ARG A 306 -2.53 6.90 23.14
C ARG A 306 -2.02 8.30 22.78
N VAL A 307 -2.49 9.34 23.47
CA VAL A 307 -2.03 10.73 23.25
C VAL A 307 -0.55 10.87 23.62
N LEU A 308 -0.12 10.29 24.76
CA LEU A 308 1.30 10.27 25.15
C LEU A 308 2.18 9.57 24.13
N LYS A 309 1.74 8.39 23.64
CA LYS A 309 2.48 7.64 22.63
C LYS A 309 2.59 8.39 21.30
N GLN A 310 1.52 9.09 20.89
CA GLN A 310 1.56 9.95 19.70
C GLN A 310 2.53 11.12 19.86
N ALA A 311 2.56 11.76 21.03
CA ALA A 311 3.51 12.84 21.31
C ALA A 311 4.97 12.38 21.31
N GLU A 312 5.26 11.17 21.79
CA GLU A 312 6.61 10.59 21.71
C GLU A 312 7.03 10.23 20.28
N GLU A 313 6.12 9.68 19.48
CA GLU A 313 6.37 9.39 18.06
C GLU A 313 6.61 10.67 17.25
N GLU A 314 5.87 11.75 17.52
CA GLU A 314 6.08 13.05 16.88
C GLU A 314 7.43 13.67 17.26
N LYS A 315 7.85 13.58 18.54
CA LYS A 315 9.16 14.03 18.97
C LYS A 315 10.30 13.27 18.28
N LYS A 316 10.21 11.94 18.17
CA LYS A 316 11.21 11.13 17.47
C LYS A 316 11.31 11.50 15.99
N LYS A 317 10.17 11.68 15.31
CA LYS A 317 10.16 12.11 13.90
C LYS A 317 10.80 13.48 13.70
N ALA A 318 10.52 14.43 14.60
CA ALA A 318 11.13 15.76 14.55
C ALA A 318 12.66 15.71 14.75
N GLU A 319 13.15 14.84 15.63
CA GLU A 319 14.58 14.65 15.87
C GLU A 319 15.28 13.96 14.69
N GLU A 320 14.67 12.92 14.11
CA GLU A 320 15.16 12.27 12.89
C GLU A 320 15.22 13.23 11.70
N GLU A 321 14.21 14.08 11.53
CA GLU A 321 14.17 15.09 10.47
C GLU A 321 15.27 16.15 10.66
N LYS A 322 15.54 16.56 11.91
CA LYS A 322 16.63 17.49 12.23
C LYS A 322 17.99 16.91 11.87
N ILE A 323 18.24 15.64 12.23
CA ILE A 323 19.49 14.93 11.87
C ILE A 323 19.62 14.81 10.35
N ARG A 324 18.54 14.51 9.63
CA ARG A 324 18.54 14.42 8.17
C ARG A 324 18.88 15.75 7.50
N LEU A 325 18.30 16.85 7.98
CA LEU A 325 18.59 18.19 7.47
C LEU A 325 20.03 18.63 7.74
N GLU A 326 20.60 18.23 8.87
CA GLU A 326 22.00 18.51 9.20
C GLU A 326 22.97 17.72 8.30
N LYS A 327 22.68 16.44 8.03
CA LYS A 327 23.44 15.64 7.05
C LYS A 327 23.41 16.25 5.65
N LEU A 328 22.22 16.64 5.17
CA LEU A 328 22.07 17.28 3.86
C LEU A 328 22.88 18.57 3.75
N LYS A 329 22.90 19.41 4.79
CA LYS A 329 23.72 20.64 4.84
C LYS A 329 25.22 20.35 4.76
N ASN A 330 25.68 19.28 5.40
CA ASN A 330 27.08 18.88 5.37
C ASN A 330 27.48 18.29 4.01
N GLU A 331 26.61 17.47 3.40
CA GLU A 331 26.80 16.92 2.05
C GLU A 331 26.86 18.04 1.01
N THR A 332 25.96 19.03 1.06
CA THR A 332 26.02 20.18 0.12
C THR A 332 27.28 21.02 0.29
N LYS A 333 27.81 21.12 1.52
CA LYS A 333 29.06 21.84 1.79
C LYS A 333 30.27 21.09 1.20
N GLN A 334 30.29 19.77 1.30
CA GLN A 334 31.32 18.93 0.69
C GLN A 334 31.28 18.98 -0.84
N GLU A 335 30.09 18.84 -1.44
CA GLU A 335 29.92 18.94 -2.90
C GLU A 335 30.36 20.31 -3.45
N LYS A 336 30.11 21.39 -2.70
CA LYS A 336 30.57 22.73 -3.07
C LYS A 336 32.10 22.84 -3.04
N GLN A 337 32.74 22.30 -2.00
CA GLN A 337 34.21 22.29 -1.89
C GLN A 337 34.87 21.44 -2.97
N GLU A 338 34.29 20.28 -3.32
CA GLU A 338 34.80 19.45 -4.41
C GLU A 338 34.66 20.12 -5.77
N ARG A 339 33.59 20.88 -6.00
CA ARG A 339 33.40 21.64 -7.24
C ARG A 339 34.41 22.78 -7.37
N GLU A 340 34.61 23.54 -6.29
CA GLU A 340 35.62 24.62 -6.26
C GLU A 340 37.04 24.07 -6.49
N ALA A 341 37.37 22.91 -5.91
CA ALA A 341 38.66 22.26 -6.14
C ALA A 341 38.86 21.80 -7.60
N LYS A 342 37.81 21.24 -8.23
CA LYS A 342 37.85 20.85 -9.66
C LYS A 342 38.01 22.07 -10.58
N GLU A 343 37.26 23.14 -10.33
CA GLU A 343 37.38 24.39 -11.11
C GLU A 343 38.78 25.00 -11.00
N GLU A 344 39.41 24.94 -9.82
CA GLU A 344 40.80 25.41 -9.66
C GLU A 344 41.81 24.53 -10.41
N GLU A 345 41.64 23.20 -10.39
CA GLU A 345 42.48 22.27 -11.13
C GLU A 345 42.36 22.47 -12.66
N GLU A 346 41.13 22.66 -13.16
CA GLU A 346 40.88 22.95 -14.57
C GLU A 346 41.51 24.29 -14.99
N ARG A 347 41.44 25.32 -14.12
CA ARG A 347 42.10 26.60 -14.37
C ARG A 347 43.61 26.45 -14.47
N LYS A 348 44.25 25.70 -13.58
CA LYS A 348 45.70 25.41 -13.64
C LYS A 348 46.07 24.67 -14.93
N LYS A 349 45.31 23.64 -15.31
CA LYS A 349 45.51 22.91 -16.57
C LYS A 349 45.38 23.82 -17.80
N LEU A 350 44.44 24.77 -17.77
CA LEU A 350 44.28 25.75 -18.84
C LEU A 350 45.46 26.73 -18.91
N GLU A 351 45.94 27.22 -17.77
CA GLU A 351 47.12 28.08 -17.68
C GLU A 351 48.39 27.37 -18.21
N GLU A 352 48.60 26.11 -17.85
CA GLU A 352 49.71 25.29 -18.37
C GLU A 352 49.63 25.10 -19.89
N ARG A 353 48.44 24.79 -20.43
CA ARG A 353 48.22 24.67 -21.88
C ARG A 353 48.49 25.99 -22.61
N MET A 354 48.07 27.10 -22.03
CA MET A 354 48.31 28.43 -22.59
C MET A 354 49.81 28.78 -22.57
N ALA A 355 50.53 28.42 -21.51
CA ALA A 355 51.98 28.60 -21.43
C ALA A 355 52.71 27.74 -22.47
N ALA A 356 52.33 26.46 -22.60
CA ALA A 356 52.88 25.55 -23.61
C ALA A 356 52.62 26.05 -25.04
N PHE A 357 51.41 26.57 -25.30
CA PHE A 357 51.07 27.15 -26.60
C PHE A 357 51.92 28.39 -26.91
N LYS A 358 52.10 29.30 -25.93
CA LYS A 358 52.98 30.47 -26.11
C LYS A 358 54.42 30.05 -26.41
N ALA A 359 54.95 29.06 -25.70
CA ALA A 359 56.30 28.54 -25.95
C ALA A 359 56.43 27.95 -27.37
N TRP A 360 55.43 27.19 -27.82
CA TRP A 360 55.39 26.65 -29.17
C TRP A 360 55.34 27.74 -30.25
N VAL A 361 54.53 28.79 -30.06
CA VAL A 361 54.47 29.93 -30.99
C VAL A 361 55.84 30.63 -31.09
N THR A 362 56.52 30.83 -29.97
CA THR A 362 57.88 31.41 -29.94
C THR A 362 58.86 30.53 -30.71
N GLN A 363 58.85 29.21 -30.47
CA GLN A 363 59.71 28.26 -31.17
C GLN A 363 59.46 28.28 -32.70
N GLN A 364 58.20 28.33 -33.12
CA GLN A 364 57.84 28.42 -34.55
C GLN A 364 58.28 29.73 -35.19
N ARG A 365 58.33 30.82 -34.42
CA ARG A 365 58.87 32.10 -34.88
C ARG A 365 60.39 32.00 -35.06
N GLU A 366 61.10 31.49 -34.07
CA GLU A 366 62.57 31.33 -34.12
C GLU A 366 62.99 30.40 -35.26
N MET A 367 62.27 29.30 -35.50
CA MET A 367 62.51 28.39 -36.62
C MET A 367 62.34 29.07 -37.98
N ARG A 368 61.32 29.94 -38.12
CA ARG A 368 61.13 30.72 -39.36
C ARG A 368 62.24 31.75 -39.56
N GLU A 369 62.63 32.45 -38.51
CA GLU A 369 63.74 33.41 -38.55
C GLU A 369 65.09 32.72 -38.83
N ALA A 370 65.31 31.51 -38.31
CA ALA A 370 66.49 30.70 -38.60
C ALA A 370 66.51 30.23 -40.05
N LYS A 371 65.37 29.78 -40.58
CA LYS A 371 65.24 29.37 -41.98
C LYS A 371 65.51 30.55 -42.93
N GLN A 372 64.98 31.73 -42.64
CA GLN A 372 65.25 32.94 -43.43
C GLN A 372 66.74 33.33 -43.39
N ARG A 373 67.39 33.22 -42.22
CA ARG A 373 68.84 33.46 -42.11
C ARG A 373 69.66 32.49 -42.97
N GLU A 374 69.28 31.21 -42.98
CA GLU A 374 69.94 30.20 -43.80
C GLU A 374 69.69 30.44 -45.30
N GLU A 375 68.45 30.73 -45.70
CA GLU A 375 68.10 31.09 -47.08
C GLU A 375 68.91 32.31 -47.55
N HIS A 376 69.07 33.33 -46.70
CA HIS A 376 69.90 34.50 -47.00
C HIS A 376 71.41 34.17 -47.05
N ARG A 377 71.90 33.26 -46.20
CA ARG A 377 73.30 32.79 -46.23
C ARG A 377 73.59 32.05 -47.54
N VAL A 378 72.70 31.15 -47.93
CA VAL A 378 72.79 30.40 -49.19
C VAL A 378 72.75 31.35 -50.38
N ALA A 379 71.80 32.29 -50.41
CA ALA A 379 71.71 33.30 -51.46
C ALA A 379 73.01 34.13 -51.58
N ASN A 380 73.59 34.57 -50.46
CA ASN A 380 74.87 35.28 -50.46
C ASN A 380 76.05 34.43 -50.95
N SER A 381 76.09 33.14 -50.61
CA SER A 381 77.14 32.24 -51.10
C SER A 381 77.05 31.99 -52.62
N TYR A 382 75.84 31.95 -53.18
CA TYR A 382 75.63 31.87 -54.62
C TYR A 382 76.01 33.16 -55.36
N ALA A 383 75.82 34.33 -54.73
CA ALA A 383 76.28 35.60 -55.29
C ALA A 383 77.81 35.64 -55.37
N TYR A 384 78.51 35.21 -54.30
CA TYR A 384 79.97 35.19 -54.26
C TYR A 384 80.61 34.27 -55.32
N ILE A 385 80.01 33.10 -55.59
CA ILE A 385 80.51 32.16 -56.62
C ILE A 385 80.34 32.71 -58.04
N ASN A 386 79.33 33.56 -58.28
CA ASN A 386 79.10 34.18 -59.59
C ASN A 386 79.93 35.45 -59.84
N ASP A 387 80.54 36.04 -58.80
CA ASP A 387 81.43 37.19 -58.93
C ASP A 387 82.91 36.77 -59.14
N GLU A 388 83.27 35.50 -58.93
CA GLU A 388 84.61 34.93 -59.19
C GLU A 388 84.71 34.09 -60.49
N ALA A 389 83.63 34.01 -61.27
CA ALA A 389 83.55 33.36 -62.59
C ALA A 389 83.47 34.42 -63.71
#